data_AF-A0A821CF12-F1
#
_entry.id   AF-A0A821CF12-F1
#
_cell.length_a   1.000
_cell.length_b   1.000
_cell.length_c   1.000
_cell.angle_alpha   90.00
_cell.angle_beta   90.00
_cell.angle_gamma   90.00
#
_symmetry.space_group_name_H-M   'P 1'
#
loop_
_entity.id
_entity.type
_entity.pdbx_description
1 polymer ?
#
loop_
_entity_poly.entity_id
_entity_poly.type
_entity_poly.pdbx_seq_one_letter_code
_entity_poly.pdbx_strand_id
1 'polypeptide(L)'
;MPPATNSGQTRAQKAKSSDSNEKFVAEMALVDLQDLRAREKAYYTQWRTKEDQLTALLVKIASLDLTTINYQQLIDLMSDALNLLGEVSERWSKLTQFFATLAGRAEIISNAMLPQLIEHFKEAGASELRPNERSWYFDSLKKATKGIKLQSYILFIMSRTYTDMSNKFLLPRLAGLAKLLSPKNDTMRIKMGKELDKASKKAQTEVQAYITKRHNAYVKAVRQLEIENTKLVTKLGGSSKENQAAIAEGKKRQQQVGWFT
;
A
#
# COMPACT_ATOMS: atom_id res chain seq x y z
N MET A 1 -16.62 -16.71 -58.80
CA MET A 1 -17.28 -15.72 -57.92
C MET A 1 -16.56 -15.72 -56.58
N PRO A 2 -15.85 -14.65 -56.19
CA PRO A 2 -15.22 -14.56 -54.87
C PRO A 2 -16.23 -14.12 -53.80
N PRO A 3 -16.11 -14.58 -52.53
CA PRO A 3 -17.00 -14.17 -51.45
C PRO A 3 -16.61 -12.79 -50.90
N ALA A 4 -17.62 -11.97 -50.62
CA ALA A 4 -17.48 -10.62 -50.12
C ALA A 4 -17.03 -10.59 -48.65
N THR A 5 -15.89 -9.93 -48.41
CA THR A 5 -15.43 -9.51 -47.08
C THR A 5 -16.27 -8.35 -46.58
N ASN A 6 -17.12 -8.57 -45.58
CA ASN A 6 -17.92 -7.53 -44.95
C ASN A 6 -17.14 -6.87 -43.79
N SER A 7 -16.29 -5.89 -44.12
CA SER A 7 -15.56 -5.07 -43.14
C SER A 7 -16.05 -3.62 -43.24
N GLY A 8 -17.15 -3.30 -42.56
CA GLY A 8 -17.78 -1.98 -42.67
C GLY A 8 -18.51 -1.53 -41.41
N GLN A 9 -17.85 -1.49 -40.25
CA GLN A 9 -18.40 -0.74 -39.11
C GLN A 9 -18.29 0.76 -39.39
N THR A 10 -19.42 1.45 -39.41
CA THR A 10 -19.48 2.92 -39.61
C THR A 10 -18.88 3.66 -38.42
N ARG A 11 -18.35 4.88 -38.65
CA ARG A 11 -17.74 5.74 -37.62
C ARG A 11 -18.63 5.96 -36.39
N ALA A 12 -19.95 6.00 -36.58
CA ALA A 12 -20.95 6.10 -35.52
C ALA A 12 -21.10 4.82 -34.68
N GLN A 13 -20.93 3.63 -35.28
CA GLN A 13 -20.92 2.35 -34.54
C GLN A 13 -19.65 2.19 -33.72
N LYS A 14 -18.48 2.57 -34.27
CA LYS A 14 -17.21 2.60 -33.52
C LYS A 14 -17.23 3.60 -32.37
N ALA A 15 -17.84 4.78 -32.56
CA ALA A 15 -18.01 5.78 -31.51
C ALA A 15 -18.93 5.26 -30.39
N LYS A 16 -20.09 4.67 -30.71
CA LYS A 16 -20.98 4.06 -29.71
C LYS A 16 -20.33 2.89 -28.94
N SER A 17 -19.55 2.05 -29.60
CA SER A 17 -18.79 0.98 -28.91
C SER A 17 -17.65 1.54 -28.05
N SER A 18 -17.01 2.64 -28.46
CA SER A 18 -15.98 3.33 -27.67
C SER A 18 -16.60 3.96 -26.42
N ASP A 19 -17.70 4.69 -26.56
CA ASP A 19 -18.41 5.34 -25.45
C ASP A 19 -18.93 4.31 -24.44
N SER A 20 -19.43 3.16 -24.92
CA SER A 20 -19.88 2.05 -24.07
C SER A 20 -18.73 1.41 -23.30
N ASN A 21 -17.57 1.21 -23.94
CA ASN A 21 -16.37 0.67 -23.30
C ASN A 21 -15.75 1.66 -22.30
N GLU A 22 -15.64 2.94 -22.65
CA GLU A 22 -15.16 4.00 -21.76
C GLU A 22 -16.04 4.16 -20.53
N LYS A 23 -17.35 4.07 -20.71
CA LYS A 23 -18.33 4.06 -19.63
C LYS A 23 -18.15 2.87 -18.70
N PHE A 24 -18.02 1.67 -19.26
CA PHE A 24 -17.78 0.46 -18.48
C PHE A 24 -16.49 0.55 -17.65
N VAL A 25 -15.40 1.04 -18.25
CA VAL A 25 -14.12 1.25 -17.56
C VAL A 25 -14.26 2.27 -16.42
N ALA A 26 -15.00 3.36 -16.63
CA ALA A 26 -15.22 4.37 -15.61
C ALA A 26 -16.08 3.88 -14.44
N GLU A 27 -17.11 3.08 -14.73
CA GLU A 27 -17.94 2.43 -13.70
C GLU A 27 -17.14 1.40 -12.91
N MET A 28 -16.29 0.61 -13.57
CA MET A 28 -15.37 -0.31 -12.91
C MET A 28 -14.41 0.45 -11.99
N ALA A 29 -13.82 1.55 -12.46
CA ALA A 29 -12.95 2.40 -11.66
C ALA A 29 -13.66 2.97 -10.41
N LEU A 30 -14.93 3.38 -10.52
CA LEU A 30 -15.72 3.83 -9.37
C LEU A 30 -15.89 2.73 -8.32
N VAL A 31 -16.25 1.53 -8.77
CA VAL A 31 -16.45 0.37 -7.89
C VAL A 31 -15.14 -0.05 -7.22
N ASP A 32 -13.99 0.10 -7.88
CA ASP A 32 -12.68 -0.13 -7.28
C ASP A 32 -12.26 0.97 -6.29
N LEU A 33 -12.53 2.23 -6.60
CA LEU A 33 -12.28 3.35 -5.68
C LEU A 33 -13.11 3.22 -4.39
N GLN A 34 -14.36 2.77 -4.50
CA GLN A 34 -15.23 2.52 -3.35
C GLN A 34 -14.67 1.41 -2.44
N ASP A 35 -14.22 0.30 -3.04
CA ASP A 35 -13.59 -0.80 -2.30
C ASP A 35 -12.29 -0.35 -1.63
N LEU A 36 -11.43 0.37 -2.37
CA LEU A 36 -10.18 0.92 -1.85
C LEU A 36 -10.44 1.86 -0.66
N ARG A 37 -11.48 2.69 -0.73
CA ARG A 37 -11.89 3.57 0.36
C ARG A 37 -12.38 2.78 1.58
N ALA A 38 -13.16 1.71 1.37
CA ALA A 38 -13.65 0.86 2.45
C ALA A 38 -12.49 0.14 3.18
N ARG A 39 -11.55 -0.43 2.42
CA ARG A 39 -10.34 -1.08 2.96
C ARG A 39 -9.48 -0.10 3.74
N GLU A 40 -9.20 1.07 3.17
CA GLU A 40 -8.42 2.12 3.85
C GLU A 40 -9.09 2.57 5.15
N LYS A 41 -10.41 2.78 5.13
CA LYS A 41 -11.16 3.15 6.33
C LYS A 41 -11.03 2.08 7.41
N ALA A 42 -11.22 0.81 7.06
CA ALA A 42 -11.09 -0.30 8.00
C ALA A 42 -9.67 -0.36 8.61
N TYR A 43 -8.64 -0.24 7.77
CA TYR A 43 -7.25 -0.20 8.21
C TYR A 43 -6.97 0.98 9.16
N TYR A 44 -7.39 2.19 8.80
CA TYR A 44 -7.19 3.37 9.62
C TYR A 44 -7.93 3.29 10.97
N THR A 45 -9.16 2.77 10.97
CA THR A 45 -9.91 2.52 12.21
C THR A 45 -9.20 1.51 13.10
N GLN A 46 -8.76 0.37 12.54
CA GLN A 46 -8.03 -0.65 13.30
C GLN A 46 -6.73 -0.09 13.90
N TRP A 47 -5.96 0.65 13.10
CA TRP A 47 -4.75 1.32 13.57
C TRP A 47 -5.04 2.27 14.72
N ARG A 48 -6.11 3.08 14.61
CA ARG A 48 -6.48 4.03 15.66
C ARG A 48 -6.90 3.34 16.95
N THR A 49 -7.71 2.27 16.86
CA THR A 49 -8.07 1.46 18.03
C THR A 49 -6.84 0.88 18.71
N LYS A 50 -5.85 0.41 17.94
CA LYS A 50 -4.60 -0.10 18.50
C LYS A 50 -3.77 0.98 19.19
N GLU A 51 -3.76 2.20 18.65
CA GLU A 51 -3.09 3.34 19.27
C GLU A 51 -3.77 3.76 20.58
N ASP A 52 -5.11 3.76 20.61
CA ASP A 52 -5.88 4.07 21.82
C ASP A 52 -5.64 3.01 22.92
N GLN A 53 -5.59 1.72 22.56
CA GLN A 53 -5.25 0.62 23.47
C GLN A 53 -3.83 0.79 24.05
N LEU A 54 -2.85 1.11 23.21
CA LEU A 54 -1.47 1.35 23.66
C LEU A 54 -1.40 2.56 24.61
N THR A 55 -2.11 3.64 24.30
CA THR A 55 -2.16 4.84 25.14
C THR A 55 -2.78 4.53 26.50
N ALA A 56 -3.88 3.76 26.54
CA ALA A 56 -4.51 3.35 27.78
C ALA A 56 -3.58 2.50 28.66
N LEU A 57 -2.81 1.59 28.06
CA LEU A 57 -1.79 0.80 28.75
C LEU A 57 -0.67 1.68 29.32
N LEU A 58 -0.17 2.65 28.55
CA LEU A 58 0.87 3.57 29.01
C LEU A 58 0.40 4.43 30.20
N VAL A 59 -0.87 4.86 30.19
CA VAL A 59 -1.48 5.58 31.33
C VAL A 59 -1.57 4.68 32.55
N LYS A 60 -2.01 3.42 32.39
CA LYS A 60 -2.07 2.42 33.46
C LYS A 60 -0.69 2.20 34.08
N ILE A 61 0.35 2.04 33.27
CA ILE A 61 1.74 1.88 33.73
C ILE A 61 2.22 3.13 34.47
N ALA A 62 1.90 4.33 33.99
CA ALA A 62 2.29 5.59 34.63
C ALA A 62 1.58 5.83 35.97
N SER A 63 0.41 5.22 36.19
CA SER A 63 -0.35 5.31 37.44
C SER A 63 0.10 4.33 38.54
N LEU A 64 1.05 3.44 38.24
CA LEU A 64 1.60 2.51 39.23
C LEU A 64 2.52 3.24 40.21
N ASP A 65 2.22 3.13 41.50
CA ASP A 65 3.05 3.67 42.56
C ASP A 65 4.20 2.70 42.88
N LEU A 66 5.41 3.04 42.43
CA LEU A 66 6.62 2.23 42.61
C LEU A 66 7.15 2.23 44.06
N THR A 67 6.51 2.98 44.97
CA THR A 67 6.94 3.08 46.37
C THR A 67 6.38 1.98 47.27
N THR A 68 5.38 1.22 46.81
CA THR A 68 4.84 0.05 47.51
C THR A 68 5.10 -1.22 46.71
N ILE A 69 6.00 -2.09 47.19
CA ILE A 69 6.35 -3.34 46.50
C ILE A 69 5.24 -4.36 46.74
N ASN A 70 4.31 -4.48 45.78
CA ASN A 70 3.34 -5.55 45.72
C ASN A 70 3.80 -6.58 44.66
N TYR A 71 4.30 -7.74 45.10
CA TYR A 71 4.79 -8.79 44.21
C TYR A 71 3.75 -9.27 43.19
N GLN A 72 2.47 -9.26 43.53
CA GLN A 72 1.41 -9.61 42.59
C GLN A 72 1.32 -8.58 41.45
N GLN A 73 1.41 -7.28 41.77
CA GLN A 73 1.44 -6.22 40.76
C GLN A 73 2.69 -6.31 39.88
N LEU A 74 3.83 -6.75 40.42
CA LEU A 74 5.05 -6.96 39.65
C LEU A 74 4.91 -8.14 38.67
N ILE A 75 4.29 -9.24 39.10
CA ILE A 75 4.00 -10.40 38.24
C ILE A 75 3.03 -10.00 37.12
N ASP A 76 1.95 -9.28 37.45
CA ASP A 76 0.99 -8.79 36.47
C ASP A 76 1.65 -7.84 35.46
N LEU A 77 2.52 -6.93 35.92
CA LEU A 77 3.29 -6.02 35.07
C LEU A 77 4.25 -6.78 34.13
N MET A 78 4.94 -7.80 34.64
CA MET A 78 5.85 -8.64 33.84
C MET A 78 5.08 -9.45 32.79
N SER A 79 3.89 -9.95 33.13
CA SER A 79 2.99 -10.63 32.19
C SER A 79 2.52 -9.68 31.08
N ASP A 80 2.08 -8.48 31.43
CA ASP A 80 1.69 -7.43 30.48
C ASP A 80 2.89 -7.03 29.58
N ALA A 81 4.09 -6.92 30.14
CA ALA A 81 5.31 -6.61 29.40
C ALA A 81 5.70 -7.72 28.41
N LEU A 82 5.56 -9.00 28.79
CA LEU A 82 5.79 -10.13 27.90
C LEU A 82 4.78 -10.18 26.75
N ASN A 83 3.51 -9.89 27.03
CA ASN A 83 2.48 -9.78 25.99
C ASN A 83 2.80 -8.66 24.99
N LEU A 84 3.20 -7.48 25.48
CA LEU A 84 3.64 -6.37 24.64
C LEU A 84 4.87 -6.73 23.81
N LEU A 85 5.83 -7.46 24.38
CA LEU A 85 6.99 -7.95 23.64
C LEU A 85 6.59 -8.93 22.54
N GLY A 86 5.60 -9.79 22.79
CA GLY A 86 4.98 -10.66 21.80
C GLY A 86 4.37 -9.87 20.64
N GLU A 87 3.61 -8.80 20.90
CA GLU A 87 3.07 -7.94 19.85
C GLU A 87 4.17 -7.24 19.04
N VAL A 88 5.23 -6.77 19.69
CA VAL A 88 6.37 -6.14 19.02
C VAL A 88 7.09 -7.14 18.12
N SER A 89 7.27 -8.39 18.58
CA SER A 89 7.83 -9.48 17.78
C SER A 89 6.97 -9.78 16.55
N GLU A 90 5.65 -9.84 16.71
CA GLU A 90 4.72 -10.05 15.59
C GLU A 90 4.81 -8.90 14.56
N ARG A 91 4.84 -7.64 15.03
CA ARG A 91 5.01 -6.47 14.16
C ARG A 91 6.36 -6.48 13.45
N TRP A 92 7.43 -6.91 14.13
CA TRP A 92 8.76 -7.06 13.53
C TRP A 92 8.79 -8.17 12.46
N SER A 93 8.10 -9.28 12.69
CA SER A 93 7.95 -10.36 11.70
C SER A 93 7.22 -9.86 10.44
N LYS A 94 6.09 -9.16 10.60
CA LYS A 94 5.36 -8.52 9.48
C LYS A 94 6.24 -7.53 8.72
N LEU A 95 7.05 -6.76 9.44
CA LEU A 95 8.00 -5.82 8.84
C LEU A 95 9.09 -6.56 8.03
N THR A 96 9.58 -7.69 8.53
CA THR A 96 10.56 -8.52 7.83
C THR A 96 9.97 -9.16 6.57
N GLN A 97 8.73 -9.67 6.66
CA GLN A 97 7.99 -10.21 5.51
C GLN A 97 7.75 -9.15 4.43
N PHE A 98 7.47 -7.90 4.83
CA PHE A 98 7.38 -6.77 3.91
C PHE A 98 8.69 -6.56 3.14
N PHE A 99 9.86 -6.63 3.79
CA PHE A 99 11.15 -6.54 3.08
C PHE A 99 11.42 -7.70 2.15
N ALA A 100 11.08 -8.93 2.55
CA ALA A 100 11.20 -10.09 1.67
C ALA A 100 10.36 -9.90 0.40
N THR A 101 9.14 -9.38 0.55
CA THR A 101 8.25 -9.06 -0.57
C THR A 101 8.82 -7.95 -1.44
N LEU A 102 9.39 -6.91 -0.82
CA LEU A 102 10.01 -5.78 -1.51
C LEU A 102 11.23 -6.22 -2.33
N ALA A 103 12.08 -7.07 -1.74
CA ALA A 103 13.24 -7.67 -2.39
C ALA A 103 12.83 -8.55 -3.57
N GLY A 104 11.82 -9.43 -3.37
CA GLY A 104 11.28 -10.25 -4.46
C GLY A 104 10.73 -9.41 -5.63
N ARG A 105 10.05 -8.29 -5.34
CA ARG A 105 9.63 -7.35 -6.40
C ARG A 105 10.80 -6.72 -7.14
N ALA A 106 11.83 -6.30 -6.41
CA ALA A 106 13.05 -5.73 -7.02
C ALA A 106 13.73 -6.76 -7.92
N GLU A 107 13.81 -8.01 -7.47
CA GLU A 107 14.36 -9.13 -8.23
C GLU A 107 13.58 -9.41 -9.50
N ILE A 108 12.24 -9.48 -9.44
CA ILE A 108 11.39 -9.68 -10.63
C ILE A 108 11.59 -8.54 -11.64
N ILE A 109 11.63 -7.28 -11.18
CA ILE A 109 11.84 -6.14 -12.08
C ILE A 109 13.22 -6.25 -12.76
N SER A 110 14.27 -6.53 -11.98
CA SER A 110 15.65 -6.56 -12.45
C SER A 110 15.96 -7.77 -13.34
N ASN A 111 15.49 -8.95 -12.95
CA ASN A 111 15.92 -10.23 -13.54
C ASN A 111 14.92 -10.79 -14.55
N ALA A 112 13.66 -10.35 -14.54
CA ALA A 112 12.66 -10.80 -15.49
C ALA A 112 12.15 -9.66 -16.38
N MET A 113 11.53 -8.62 -15.80
CA MET A 113 10.81 -7.63 -16.61
C MET A 113 11.73 -6.78 -17.48
N LEU A 114 12.84 -6.27 -16.92
CA LEU A 114 13.78 -5.44 -17.68
C LEU A 114 14.50 -6.22 -18.79
N PRO A 115 15.05 -7.43 -18.55
CA PRO A 115 15.62 -8.25 -19.61
C PRO A 115 14.63 -8.59 -20.72
N GLN A 116 13.41 -9.01 -20.38
CA GLN A 116 12.35 -9.29 -21.37
C GLN A 116 12.02 -8.05 -22.20
N LEU A 117 11.96 -6.88 -21.57
CA LEU A 117 11.73 -5.63 -22.29
C LEU A 117 12.89 -5.33 -23.27
N ILE A 118 14.13 -5.49 -22.84
CA ILE A 118 15.33 -5.26 -23.67
C ILE A 118 15.38 -6.24 -24.84
N GLU A 119 15.06 -7.51 -24.60
CA GLU A 119 14.99 -8.55 -25.62
C GLU A 119 13.93 -8.21 -26.67
N HIS A 120 12.73 -7.81 -26.24
CA HIS A 120 11.71 -7.31 -27.15
C HIS A 120 12.16 -6.06 -27.93
N PHE A 121 12.91 -5.13 -27.35
CA PHE A 121 13.46 -4.01 -28.13
C PHE A 121 14.44 -4.47 -29.22
N LYS A 122 15.28 -5.48 -28.93
CA LYS A 122 16.24 -6.04 -29.89
C LYS A 122 15.54 -6.78 -31.04
N GLU A 123 14.56 -7.62 -30.73
CA GLU A 123 13.76 -8.33 -31.74
C GLU A 123 13.02 -7.37 -32.67
N ALA A 124 12.47 -6.28 -32.12
CA ALA A 124 11.78 -5.26 -32.90
C ALA A 124 12.70 -4.51 -33.87
N GLY A 125 13.96 -4.25 -33.45
CA GLY A 125 14.95 -3.57 -34.27
C GLY A 125 15.52 -4.46 -35.39
N ALA A 126 15.46 -5.78 -35.23
CA ALA A 126 16.00 -6.76 -36.18
C ALA A 126 14.96 -7.26 -37.21
N SER A 127 13.67 -7.02 -36.99
CA SER A 127 12.57 -7.62 -37.78
C SER A 127 11.97 -6.66 -38.81
N GLU A 128 11.84 -7.09 -40.07
CA GLU A 128 10.99 -6.41 -41.06
C GLU A 128 9.50 -6.66 -40.77
N LEU A 129 8.96 -5.97 -39.76
CA LEU A 129 7.56 -6.09 -39.36
C LEU A 129 6.63 -5.41 -40.36
N ARG A 130 5.53 -6.08 -40.74
CA ARG A 130 4.46 -5.44 -41.52
C ARG A 130 3.83 -4.29 -40.72
N PRO A 131 3.24 -3.26 -41.37
CA PRO A 131 2.72 -2.08 -40.68
C PRO A 131 1.74 -2.36 -39.53
N ASN A 132 0.87 -3.37 -39.70
CA ASN A 132 -0.11 -3.76 -38.67
C ASN A 132 0.52 -4.51 -37.49
N GLU A 133 1.53 -5.35 -37.76
CA GLU A 133 2.31 -6.06 -36.75
C GLU A 133 3.13 -5.07 -35.92
N ARG A 134 3.71 -4.07 -36.59
CA ARG A 134 4.45 -2.96 -35.96
C ARG A 134 3.58 -2.18 -34.98
N SER A 135 2.33 -1.85 -35.33
CA SER A 135 1.42 -1.12 -34.44
C SER A 135 1.10 -1.91 -33.16
N TRP A 136 0.73 -3.19 -33.31
CA TRP A 136 0.44 -4.05 -32.15
C TRP A 136 1.67 -4.20 -31.26
N TYR A 137 2.84 -4.38 -31.87
CA TYR A 137 4.11 -4.51 -31.16
C TYR A 137 4.44 -3.27 -30.33
N PHE A 138 4.33 -2.07 -30.93
CA PHE A 138 4.53 -0.81 -30.22
C PHE A 138 3.56 -0.63 -29.05
N ASP A 139 2.31 -1.07 -29.19
CA ASP A 139 1.33 -1.00 -28.10
C ASP A 139 1.66 -1.97 -26.97
N SER A 140 2.09 -3.20 -27.28
CA SER A 140 2.57 -4.17 -26.29
C SER A 140 3.80 -3.64 -25.55
N LEU A 141 4.75 -3.05 -26.26
CA LEU A 141 5.97 -2.46 -25.69
C LEU A 141 5.67 -1.27 -24.79
N LYS A 142 4.75 -0.38 -25.21
CA LYS A 142 4.24 0.73 -24.39
C LYS A 142 3.59 0.21 -23.10
N LYS A 143 2.79 -0.87 -23.17
CA LYS A 143 2.17 -1.47 -21.99
C LYS A 143 3.22 -2.06 -21.03
N ALA A 144 4.17 -2.84 -21.55
CA ALA A 144 5.27 -3.40 -20.76
C ALA A 144 6.10 -2.31 -20.06
N THR A 145 6.46 -1.25 -20.80
CA THR A 145 7.22 -0.10 -20.28
C THR A 145 6.45 0.63 -19.18
N LYS A 146 5.14 0.86 -19.37
CA LYS A 146 4.28 1.46 -18.34
C LYS A 146 4.21 0.59 -17.08
N GLY A 147 4.08 -0.73 -17.24
CA GLY A 147 4.07 -1.69 -16.15
C GLY A 147 5.36 -1.65 -15.33
N ILE A 148 6.51 -1.72 -16.00
CA ILE A 148 7.83 -1.64 -15.36
C ILE A 148 8.00 -0.30 -14.65
N LYS A 149 7.69 0.82 -15.32
CA LYS A 149 7.78 2.15 -14.71
C LYS A 149 6.93 2.25 -13.43
N LEU A 150 5.70 1.73 -13.46
CA LEU A 150 4.82 1.73 -12.30
C LEU A 150 5.39 0.89 -11.16
N GLN A 151 5.84 -0.34 -11.44
CA GLN A 151 6.39 -1.23 -10.41
C GLN A 151 7.67 -0.67 -9.80
N SER A 152 8.58 -0.13 -10.62
CA SER A 152 9.80 0.52 -10.15
C SER A 152 9.51 1.76 -9.30
N TYR A 153 8.50 2.55 -9.68
CA TYR A 153 8.08 3.71 -8.89
C TYR A 153 7.47 3.32 -7.54
N ILE A 154 6.62 2.30 -7.51
CA ILE A 154 6.05 1.76 -6.26
C ILE A 154 7.17 1.25 -5.35
N LEU A 155 8.10 0.46 -5.89
CA LEU A 155 9.26 -0.03 -5.16
C LEU A 155 10.08 1.12 -4.56
N PHE A 156 10.36 2.15 -5.35
CA PHE A 156 11.06 3.35 -4.89
C PHE A 156 10.33 4.09 -3.76
N ILE A 157 9.01 4.31 -3.88
CA ILE A 157 8.24 4.97 -2.81
C ILE A 157 8.27 4.14 -1.54
N MET A 158 8.10 2.82 -1.66
CA MET A 158 8.07 1.92 -0.50
C MET A 158 9.41 1.89 0.20
N SER A 159 10.52 1.70 -0.53
CA SER A 159 11.86 1.68 0.05
C SER A 159 12.20 3.03 0.69
N ARG A 160 11.91 4.14 0.00
CA ARG A 160 12.16 5.49 0.55
C ARG A 160 11.32 5.77 1.79
N THR A 161 10.02 5.48 1.75
CA THR A 161 9.13 5.68 2.90
C THR A 161 9.63 4.87 4.10
N TYR A 162 10.07 3.63 3.88
CA TYR A 162 10.66 2.85 4.97
C TYR A 162 11.94 3.48 5.50
N THR A 163 12.92 3.77 4.65
CA THR A 163 14.21 4.33 5.07
C THR A 163 13.99 5.63 5.86
N ASP A 164 13.12 6.50 5.38
CA ASP A 164 12.77 7.75 6.05
C ASP A 164 12.11 7.50 7.42
N MET A 165 11.12 6.60 7.51
CA MET A 165 10.44 6.28 8.77
C MET A 165 11.37 5.57 9.76
N SER A 166 12.22 4.67 9.27
CA SER A 166 13.14 3.88 10.08
C SER A 166 14.21 4.77 10.69
N ASN A 167 14.88 5.57 9.86
CA ASN A 167 15.91 6.52 10.30
C ASN A 167 15.34 7.57 11.24
N LYS A 168 14.12 8.04 10.99
CA LYS A 168 13.52 9.12 11.79
C LYS A 168 12.94 8.63 13.11
N PHE A 169 12.34 7.44 13.16
CA PHE A 169 11.51 7.02 14.30
C PHE A 169 11.96 5.73 15.01
N LEU A 170 12.53 4.75 14.28
CA LEU A 170 12.89 3.44 14.84
C LEU A 170 14.36 3.36 15.27
N LEU A 171 15.29 3.56 14.34
CA LEU A 171 16.72 3.33 14.57
C LEU A 171 17.30 4.15 15.73
N PRO A 172 16.97 5.45 15.90
CA PRO A 172 17.53 6.20 17.03
C PRO A 172 17.03 5.69 18.39
N ARG A 173 15.85 5.05 18.44
CA ARG A 173 15.25 4.56 19.69
C ARG A 173 15.83 3.20 20.04
N LEU A 174 15.98 2.33 19.04
CA LEU A 174 16.73 1.08 19.17
C LEU A 174 18.18 1.33 19.62
N ALA A 175 18.87 2.29 18.99
CA ALA A 175 20.21 2.69 19.41
C ALA A 175 20.22 3.28 20.83
N GLY A 176 19.18 4.03 21.20
CA GLY A 176 18.98 4.54 22.56
C GLY A 176 18.82 3.42 23.59
N LEU A 177 18.02 2.39 23.30
CA LEU A 177 17.86 1.21 24.16
C LEU A 177 19.18 0.48 24.36
N ALA A 178 19.94 0.24 23.29
CA ALA A 178 21.27 -0.37 23.39
C ALA A 178 22.22 0.46 24.27
N LYS A 179 22.17 1.79 24.15
CA LYS A 179 22.96 2.71 24.99
C LYS A 179 22.59 2.68 26.47
N LEU A 180 21.41 2.17 26.86
CA LEU A 180 21.05 2.00 28.28
C LEU A 180 21.79 0.84 28.95
N LEU A 181 22.40 -0.07 28.18
CA LEU A 181 23.19 -1.19 28.71
C LEU A 181 24.62 -0.79 29.07
N SER A 182 25.10 0.33 28.55
CA SER A 182 26.50 0.79 28.70
C SER A 182 26.84 1.49 30.04
N PRO A 183 25.96 2.24 30.72
CA PRO A 183 26.30 2.97 31.94
C PRO A 183 26.58 2.04 33.12
N LYS A 184 27.69 2.30 33.81
CA LYS A 184 28.09 1.58 35.04
C LYS A 184 27.35 2.01 36.30
N ASN A 185 26.71 3.18 36.28
CA ASN A 185 25.94 3.70 37.42
C ASN A 185 24.45 3.86 37.09
N ASP A 186 23.62 3.62 38.09
CA ASP A 186 22.17 3.63 37.93
C ASP A 186 21.61 5.03 37.70
N THR A 187 22.22 6.06 38.29
CA THR A 187 21.78 7.45 38.11
C THR A 187 21.86 7.89 36.64
N MET A 188 22.93 7.55 35.93
CA MET A 188 23.07 7.87 34.51
C MET A 188 22.12 7.04 33.67
N ARG A 189 21.96 5.75 33.99
CA ARG A 189 21.00 4.86 33.32
C ARG A 189 19.57 5.38 33.43
N ILE A 190 19.15 5.81 34.63
CA ILE A 190 17.83 6.39 34.88
C ILE A 190 17.64 7.70 34.09
N LYS A 191 18.66 8.58 34.09
CA LYS A 191 18.59 9.83 33.32
C LYS A 191 18.45 9.57 31.81
N MET A 192 19.28 8.69 31.26
CA MET A 192 19.22 8.30 29.85
C MET A 192 17.89 7.61 29.51
N GLY A 193 17.35 6.80 30.43
CA GLY A 193 16.03 6.18 30.28
C GLY A 193 14.90 7.21 30.18
N LYS A 194 14.91 8.25 31.02
CA LYS A 194 13.93 9.35 30.95
C LYS A 194 14.04 10.14 29.64
N GLU A 195 15.25 10.39 29.17
CA GLU A 195 15.46 11.08 27.88
C GLU A 195 14.97 10.23 26.71
N LEU A 196 15.22 8.92 26.74
CA LEU A 196 14.73 7.98 25.73
C LEU A 196 13.21 7.87 25.73
N ASP A 197 12.58 7.84 26.90
CA ASP A 197 11.11 7.84 27.03
C ASP A 197 10.50 9.12 26.42
N LYS A 198 11.05 10.30 26.76
CA LYS A 198 10.61 11.58 26.17
C LYS A 198 10.77 11.59 24.65
N ALA A 199 11.91 11.11 24.14
CA ALA A 199 12.17 11.03 22.71
C ALA A 199 11.24 10.03 22.00
N SER A 200 10.86 8.95 22.68
CA SER A 200 9.93 7.92 22.17
C SER A 200 8.51 8.45 22.11
N LYS A 201 8.02 9.13 23.15
CA LYS A 201 6.72 9.80 23.16
C LYS A 201 6.61 10.84 22.05
N LYS A 202 7.64 11.68 21.88
CA LYS A 202 7.69 12.63 20.76
C LYS A 202 7.64 11.92 19.40
N ALA A 203 8.36 10.80 19.25
CA ALA A 203 8.35 10.01 18.03
C ALA A 203 6.95 9.47 17.71
N GLN A 204 6.25 8.94 18.71
CA GLN A 204 4.88 8.43 18.57
C GLN A 204 3.93 9.53 18.08
N THR A 205 3.96 10.72 18.70
CA THR A 205 3.14 11.85 18.25
C THR A 205 3.44 12.26 16.81
N GLU A 206 4.72 12.32 16.43
CA GLU A 206 5.11 12.64 15.06
C GLU A 206 4.69 11.57 14.04
N VAL A 207 4.78 10.28 14.40
CA VAL A 207 4.30 9.16 13.58
C VAL A 207 2.79 9.24 13.40
N GLN A 208 2.04 9.49 14.48
CA GLN A 208 0.59 9.65 14.45
C GLN A 208 0.18 10.83 13.56
N ALA A 209 0.85 11.97 13.68
CA ALA A 209 0.62 13.12 12.82
C ALA A 209 0.94 12.80 11.35
N TYR A 210 2.01 12.07 11.08
CA TYR A 210 2.40 11.64 9.75
C TYR A 210 1.35 10.71 9.10
N ILE A 211 0.90 9.69 9.84
CA ILE A 211 -0.12 8.73 9.38
C ILE A 211 -1.43 9.47 9.09
N THR A 212 -1.87 10.31 10.02
CA THR A 212 -3.09 11.12 9.85
C THR A 212 -3.00 12.02 8.62
N LYS A 213 -1.87 12.70 8.42
CA LYS A 213 -1.64 13.55 7.24
C LYS A 213 -1.69 12.74 5.94
N ARG A 214 -1.05 11.57 5.90
CA ARG A 214 -1.07 10.70 4.71
C ARG A 214 -2.47 10.15 4.44
N HIS A 215 -3.19 9.70 5.45
CA HIS A 215 -4.57 9.25 5.34
C HIS A 215 -5.47 10.34 4.75
N ASN A 216 -5.39 11.57 5.28
CA ASN A 216 -6.18 12.70 4.78
C ASN A 216 -5.86 13.03 3.31
N ALA A 217 -4.58 13.00 2.94
CA ALA A 217 -4.16 13.21 1.55
C ALA A 217 -4.70 12.12 0.62
N TYR A 218 -4.64 10.86 1.05
CA TYR A 218 -5.18 9.72 0.32
C TYR A 218 -6.70 9.83 0.13
N VAL A 219 -7.45 10.08 1.20
CA VAL A 219 -8.91 10.26 1.14
C VAL A 219 -9.29 11.40 0.20
N LYS A 220 -8.55 12.52 0.24
CA LYS A 220 -8.78 13.64 -0.68
C LYS A 220 -8.54 13.24 -2.14
N ALA A 221 -7.46 12.51 -2.42
CA ALA A 221 -7.13 12.05 -3.77
C ALA A 221 -8.18 11.06 -4.31
N VAL A 222 -8.56 10.05 -3.51
CA VAL A 222 -9.61 9.08 -3.87
C VAL A 222 -10.93 9.79 -4.14
N ARG A 223 -11.34 10.73 -3.27
CA ARG A 223 -12.58 11.49 -3.45
C ARG A 223 -12.57 12.32 -4.73
N GLN A 224 -11.43 12.92 -5.08
CA GLN A 224 -11.29 13.68 -6.33
C GLN A 224 -11.46 12.76 -7.55
N LEU A 225 -10.82 11.59 -7.53
CA LEU A 225 -10.97 10.58 -8.59
C LEU A 225 -12.40 10.04 -8.69
N GLU A 226 -13.08 9.82 -7.58
CA GLU A 226 -14.50 9.44 -7.56
C GLU A 226 -15.37 10.51 -8.22
N ILE A 227 -15.15 11.79 -7.91
CA ILE A 227 -15.88 12.92 -8.50
C ILE A 227 -15.65 12.98 -10.02
N GLU A 228 -14.40 12.83 -10.46
CA GLU A 228 -14.04 12.87 -11.88
C GLU A 228 -14.66 11.70 -12.65
N ASN A 229 -14.56 10.47 -12.13
CA ASN A 229 -15.16 9.30 -12.76
C ASN A 229 -16.69 9.38 -12.75
N THR A 230 -17.31 9.88 -11.68
CA THR A 230 -18.77 10.09 -11.63
C THR A 230 -19.21 11.09 -12.70
N LYS A 231 -18.50 12.21 -12.86
CA LYS A 231 -18.78 13.18 -13.93
C LYS A 231 -18.66 12.54 -15.31
N LEU A 232 -17.66 11.70 -15.51
CA LEU A 232 -17.44 11.00 -16.79
C LEU A 232 -18.58 10.00 -17.07
N VAL A 233 -18.98 9.18 -16.10
CA VAL A 233 -20.12 8.26 -16.23
C VAL A 233 -21.42 9.02 -16.52
N THR A 234 -21.67 10.13 -15.83
CA THR A 234 -22.86 10.97 -16.09
C THR A 234 -22.84 11.54 -17.52
N LYS A 235 -21.70 12.03 -17.99
CA LYS A 235 -21.54 12.51 -19.38
C LYS A 235 -21.78 11.40 -20.41
N LEU A 236 -21.42 10.16 -20.09
CA LEU A 236 -21.61 8.97 -20.92
C LEU A 236 -23.00 8.32 -20.74
N GLY A 237 -23.99 9.08 -20.25
CA GLY A 237 -25.39 8.65 -20.16
C GLY A 237 -25.77 7.93 -18.87
N GLY A 238 -25.11 8.24 -17.74
CA GLY A 238 -25.48 7.75 -16.40
C GLY A 238 -25.22 6.26 -16.19
N SER A 239 -25.44 5.73 -15.00
CA SER A 239 -25.02 4.35 -14.72
C SER A 239 -25.88 3.28 -15.42
N SER A 240 -25.26 2.25 -16.00
CA SER A 240 -25.96 1.14 -16.69
C SER A 240 -26.14 -0.06 -15.78
N LYS A 241 -27.37 -0.58 -15.67
CA LYS A 241 -27.68 -1.80 -14.90
C LYS A 241 -26.93 -3.03 -15.41
N GLU A 242 -26.72 -3.12 -16.72
CA GLU A 242 -26.00 -4.22 -17.37
C GLU A 242 -24.51 -4.22 -16.98
N ASN A 243 -23.88 -3.05 -17.01
CA ASN A 243 -22.49 -2.88 -16.59
C ASN A 243 -22.31 -3.15 -15.09
N GLN A 244 -23.24 -2.68 -14.25
CA GLN A 244 -23.22 -2.96 -12.82
C GLN A 244 -23.31 -4.45 -12.51
N ALA A 245 -24.17 -5.19 -13.23
CA ALA A 245 -24.29 -6.64 -13.09
C ALA A 245 -22.99 -7.36 -13.52
N ALA A 246 -22.41 -6.97 -14.66
CA ALA A 246 -21.16 -7.54 -15.16
C ALA A 246 -19.96 -7.28 -14.22
N ILE A 247 -19.85 -6.07 -13.67
CA ILE A 247 -18.81 -5.72 -12.69
C ILE A 247 -18.97 -6.53 -11.40
N ALA A 248 -20.21 -6.68 -10.90
CA ALA A 248 -20.49 -7.46 -9.70
C ALA A 248 -20.16 -8.95 -9.88
N GLU A 249 -20.47 -9.52 -11.05
CA GLU A 249 -20.14 -10.90 -11.37
C GLU A 249 -18.62 -11.11 -11.51
N GLY A 250 -17.92 -10.16 -12.16
CA GLY A 250 -16.47 -10.18 -12.27
C GLY A 250 -15.76 -10.17 -10.91
N LYS A 251 -16.24 -9.36 -9.96
CA LYS A 251 -15.69 -9.31 -8.59
C LYS A 251 -15.92 -10.62 -7.82
N LYS A 252 -17.09 -11.25 -7.95
CA LYS A 252 -17.35 -12.56 -7.34
C LYS A 252 -16.37 -13.63 -7.85
N ARG A 253 -16.09 -13.64 -9.16
CA ARG A 253 -15.11 -14.57 -9.75
C ARG A 253 -13.69 -14.28 -9.25
N GLN A 254 -13.27 -13.03 -9.15
CA GLN A 254 -11.95 -12.68 -8.61
C GLN A 254 -11.77 -13.09 -7.13
N GLN A 255 -12.82 -12.99 -6.31
CA GLN A 255 -12.78 -13.44 -4.92
C GLN A 255 -12.68 -14.97 -4.77
N GLN A 256 -13.14 -15.74 -5.78
CA GLN A 256 -13.05 -17.20 -5.80
C GLN A 256 -11.69 -17.74 -6.29
N VAL A 257 -10.90 -16.92 -6.99
CA VAL A 257 -9.60 -17.31 -7.59
C VAL A 257 -8.41 -16.85 -6.72
N GLY A 258 -8.65 -16.51 -5.46
CA GLY A 258 -7.69 -15.87 -4.54
C GLY A 258 -6.29 -16.50 -4.49
N TRP A 259 -5.38 -15.97 -5.30
CA TRP A 259 -3.94 -15.98 -5.10
C TRP A 259 -3.49 -14.51 -5.17
N PHE A 260 -2.70 -14.10 -4.18
CA PHE A 260 -2.18 -12.74 -3.94
C PHE A 260 -3.09 -11.76 -3.17
N THR A 261 -3.26 -12.05 -1.88
CA THR A 261 -3.12 -11.02 -0.83
C THR A 261 -1.93 -11.36 0.02
#